data_AF-A0A924PYU2-F1
#
_entry.id   AF-A0A924PYU2-F1
#
_cell.length_a   1.000
_cell.length_b   1.000
_cell.length_c   1.000
_cell.angle_alpha   90.00
_cell.angle_beta   90.00
_cell.angle_gamma   90.00
#
_symmetry.space_group_name_H-M   'P 1'
#
loop_
_entity.id
_entity.type
_entity.pdbx_description
1 polymer ?
#
loop_
_entity_poly.entity_id
_entity_poly.type
_entity_poly.pdbx_seq_one_letter_code
_entity_poly.pdbx_strand_id
1 'polypeptide(L)'
;MKKTFQLAVEGKNPDRVLEAVKHEIRKYIKRERRRVLPPGVDYWDFDCKFGLTPETAEVVHMATITALIDSVVKEAGEKFYIEILAKSGHRKARPVAEAEAAAESPANTPTNASS
;
A
#
# COMPACT_ATOMS: atom_id res chain seq x y z
N MET A 1 -6.02 11.53 4.50
CA MET A 1 -7.49 11.49 4.48
C MET A 1 -7.96 10.30 5.30
N LYS A 2 -9.07 10.43 6.03
CA LYS A 2 -9.74 9.32 6.73
C LYS A 2 -11.22 9.38 6.35
N LYS A 3 -11.76 8.32 5.77
CA LYS A 3 -13.13 8.34 5.25
C LYS A 3 -13.70 6.94 5.13
N THR A 4 -14.99 6.82 5.41
CA THR A 4 -15.79 5.64 5.07
C THR A 4 -16.54 5.92 3.77
N PHE A 5 -16.42 5.03 2.80
CA PHE A 5 -17.12 5.08 1.53
C PHE A 5 -18.25 4.06 1.51
N GLN A 6 -19.42 4.47 1.03
CA GLN A 6 -20.56 3.58 0.77
C GLN A 6 -20.50 3.18 -0.70
N LEU A 7 -20.43 1.87 -0.94
CA LEU A 7 -20.44 1.25 -2.27
C LEU A 7 -21.87 0.98 -2.74
N ALA A 8 -22.73 0.53 -1.83
CA ALA A 8 -24.15 0.34 -2.09
C ALA A 8 -24.92 1.60 -1.67
N VAL A 9 -25.18 2.49 -2.64
CA VAL A 9 -26.00 3.68 -2.43
C VAL A 9 -27.31 3.51 -3.21
N GLU A 10 -28.43 3.52 -2.50
CA GLU A 10 -29.76 3.39 -3.08
C GLU A 10 -29.98 4.45 -4.17
N GLY A 11 -30.40 4.01 -5.36
CA GLY A 11 -30.61 4.87 -6.53
C GLY A 11 -29.34 5.27 -7.31
N LYS A 12 -28.16 4.74 -6.98
CA LYS A 12 -26.92 4.96 -7.77
C LYS A 12 -26.37 3.67 -8.36
N ASN A 13 -25.72 3.79 -9.52
CA ASN A 13 -25.01 2.67 -10.13
C ASN A 13 -23.72 2.37 -9.33
N PRO A 14 -23.56 1.15 -8.78
CA PRO A 14 -22.41 0.78 -7.94
C PRO A 14 -21.08 0.91 -8.68
N ASP A 15 -21.04 0.65 -10.00
CA ASP A 15 -19.82 0.78 -10.80
C ASP A 15 -19.35 2.24 -10.86
N ARG A 16 -20.30 3.18 -11.00
CA ARG A 16 -19.97 4.61 -11.01
C ARG A 16 -19.52 5.10 -9.64
N VAL A 17 -20.09 4.56 -8.56
CA VAL A 17 -19.65 4.85 -7.19
C VAL A 17 -18.23 4.35 -7.01
N LEU A 18 -17.95 3.09 -7.39
CA LEU A 18 -16.64 2.48 -7.32
C LEU A 18 -15.57 3.31 -8.07
N GLU A 19 -15.86 3.70 -9.32
CA GLU A 19 -14.95 4.52 -10.12
C GLU A 19 -14.71 5.90 -9.48
N ALA A 20 -15.75 6.54 -8.96
CA ALA A 20 -15.62 7.82 -8.26
C ALA A 20 -14.72 7.71 -7.03
N VAL A 21 -14.88 6.64 -6.23
CA VAL A 21 -14.08 6.40 -5.03
C VAL A 21 -12.62 6.10 -5.39
N LYS A 22 -12.37 5.22 -6.37
CA LYS A 22 -11.02 4.95 -6.90
C LYS A 22 -10.36 6.23 -7.41
N HIS A 23 -11.12 7.08 -8.11
CA HIS A 23 -10.62 8.36 -8.59
C HIS A 23 -10.27 9.33 -7.45
N GLU A 24 -11.10 9.43 -6.41
CA GLU A 24 -10.86 10.28 -5.23
C GLU A 24 -9.55 9.88 -4.53
N ILE A 25 -9.34 8.58 -4.29
CA ILE A 25 -8.13 8.04 -3.66
C ILE A 25 -6.89 8.35 -4.50
N ARG A 26 -6.92 8.06 -5.80
CA ARG A 26 -5.80 8.36 -6.73
C ARG A 26 -5.50 9.85 -6.76
N LYS A 27 -6.53 10.70 -6.77
CA LYS A 27 -6.38 12.16 -6.77
C LYS A 27 -5.72 12.65 -5.48
N TYR A 28 -6.08 12.09 -4.33
CA TYR A 28 -5.44 12.41 -3.05
C TYR A 28 -3.97 12.03 -3.04
N ILE A 29 -3.63 10.79 -3.37
CA ILE A 29 -2.23 10.31 -3.42
C ILE A 29 -1.40 11.16 -4.38
N LYS A 30 -1.93 11.45 -5.58
CA LYS A 30 -1.26 12.28 -6.58
C LYS A 30 -1.04 13.71 -6.10
N ARG A 31 -2.00 14.29 -5.36
CA ARG A 31 -1.86 15.63 -4.78
C ARG A 31 -0.72 15.66 -3.77
N GLU A 32 -0.67 14.65 -2.91
CA GLU A 32 0.33 14.60 -1.84
C GLU A 32 1.74 14.37 -2.40
N ARG A 33 1.90 13.46 -3.37
CA ARG A 33 3.20 13.24 -4.05
C ARG A 33 3.72 14.47 -4.80
N ARG A 34 2.85 15.39 -5.20
CA ARG A 34 3.23 16.65 -5.86
C ARG A 34 3.63 17.75 -4.87
N ARG A 35 3.45 17.54 -3.57
CA ARG A 35 3.85 18.54 -2.58
C ARG A 35 5.37 18.61 -2.54
N VAL A 36 5.87 19.84 -2.40
CA VAL A 36 7.29 20.10 -2.27
C VAL A 36 7.81 19.33 -1.06
N LEU A 37 8.84 18.52 -1.28
CA LEU A 37 9.52 17.79 -0.22
C LEU A 37 10.25 18.81 0.66
N PRO A 38 10.04 18.80 1.99
CA PRO A 38 10.84 19.59 2.90
C PRO A 38 12.34 19.23 2.78
N PRO A 39 13.25 20.16 3.12
CA PRO A 39 14.68 19.87 3.11
C PRO A 39 15.00 18.65 4.00
N GLY A 40 15.70 17.67 3.44
CA GLY A 40 16.08 16.42 4.13
C GLY A 40 15.03 15.30 4.08
N VAL A 41 13.93 15.46 3.35
CA VAL A 41 12.97 14.38 3.06
C VAL A 41 13.26 13.80 1.67
N ASP A 42 13.44 12.48 1.59
CA ASP A 42 13.76 11.80 0.33
C ASP A 42 12.50 11.42 -0.47
N TYR A 43 11.42 11.07 0.22
CA TYR A 43 10.16 10.68 -0.41
C TYR A 43 8.96 10.92 0.51
N TRP A 44 7.76 10.97 -0.07
CA TRP A 44 6.50 10.91 0.69
C TRP A 44 6.13 9.45 0.89
N ASP A 45 6.13 9.02 2.14
CA ASP A 45 5.59 7.73 2.55
C ASP A 45 4.09 7.84 2.85
N PHE A 46 3.39 6.72 2.78
CA PHE A 46 1.95 6.65 2.97
C PHE A 46 1.56 5.52 3.90
N ASP A 47 1.18 5.87 5.13
CA ASP A 47 0.54 4.92 6.02
C ASP A 47 -0.90 4.74 5.59
N CYS A 48 -1.18 3.58 5.01
CA CYS A 48 -2.51 3.22 4.54
C CYS A 48 -3.13 2.21 5.51
N LYS A 49 -4.38 2.44 5.90
CA LYS A 49 -5.22 1.45 6.56
C LYS A 49 -6.50 1.22 5.78
N PHE A 50 -6.96 -0.02 5.76
CA PHE A 50 -8.18 -0.43 5.07
C PHE A 50 -8.94 -1.47 5.89
N GLY A 51 -10.26 -1.36 5.93
CA GLY A 51 -11.14 -2.34 6.58
C GLY A 51 -12.60 -2.04 6.27
N LEU A 52 -13.52 -2.82 6.83
CA LEU A 52 -14.95 -2.54 6.69
C LEU A 52 -15.39 -1.40 7.62
N THR A 53 -14.74 -1.30 8.78
CA THR A 53 -14.95 -0.28 9.81
C THR A 53 -13.61 0.25 10.29
N PRO A 54 -13.56 1.43 10.94
CA PRO A 54 -12.31 1.94 11.52
C PRO A 54 -11.68 1.00 12.57
N GLU A 55 -12.50 0.16 13.23
CA GLU A 55 -12.05 -0.79 14.25
C GLU A 55 -11.41 -2.04 13.63
N THR A 56 -11.90 -2.48 12.47
CA THR A 56 -11.37 -3.63 11.71
C THR A 56 -10.33 -3.21 10.66
N ALA A 57 -9.92 -1.94 10.67
CA ALA A 57 -9.01 -1.40 9.69
C ALA A 57 -7.56 -1.81 9.98
N GLU A 58 -6.99 -2.59 9.07
CA GLU A 58 -5.62 -3.08 9.17
C GLU A 58 -4.67 -2.23 8.33
N VAL A 59 -3.38 -2.26 8.69
CA VAL A 59 -2.33 -1.58 7.93
C VAL A 59 -2.09 -2.34 6.64
N VAL A 60 -2.20 -1.64 5.51
CA VAL A 60 -2.06 -2.22 4.17
C VAL A 60 -1.13 -1.38 3.32
N HIS A 61 -0.60 -1.96 2.24
CA HIS A 61 0.18 -1.20 1.28
C HIS A 61 -0.70 -0.40 0.33
N MET A 62 -0.23 0.79 -0.07
CA MET A 62 -0.94 1.65 -1.02
C MET A 62 -1.31 0.92 -2.33
N ALA A 63 -0.43 0.04 -2.82
CA ALA A 63 -0.67 -0.71 -4.05
C ALA A 63 -1.83 -1.73 -3.94
N THR A 64 -2.14 -2.22 -2.73
CA THR A 64 -3.18 -3.22 -2.51
C THR A 64 -4.57 -2.62 -2.34
N ILE A 65 -4.68 -1.32 -2.05
CA ILE A 65 -5.96 -0.62 -1.81
C ILE A 65 -6.98 -0.91 -2.92
N THR A 66 -6.57 -0.83 -4.20
CA THR A 66 -7.51 -1.03 -5.32
C THR A 66 -8.05 -2.47 -5.32
N ALA A 67 -7.18 -3.45 -5.10
CA ALA A 67 -7.57 -4.85 -5.05
C ALA A 67 -8.49 -5.14 -3.85
N LEU A 68 -8.22 -4.53 -2.69
CA LEU A 68 -9.08 -4.67 -1.50
C LEU A 68 -10.48 -4.10 -1.73
N ILE A 69 -10.60 -2.94 -2.38
CA ILE A 69 -11.91 -2.39 -2.75
C ILE A 69 -12.66 -3.36 -3.69
N ASP A 70 -11.97 -3.90 -4.70
CA ASP A 70 -12.57 -4.86 -5.63
C ASP A 70 -13.03 -6.14 -4.92
N SER A 71 -12.29 -6.61 -3.90
CA SER A 71 -12.72 -7.72 -3.05
C SER A 71 -13.99 -7.39 -2.27
N VAL A 72 -14.07 -6.22 -1.63
CA VAL A 72 -15.28 -5.81 -0.90
C VAL A 72 -16.50 -5.77 -1.83
N VAL A 73 -16.35 -5.27 -3.07
CA VAL A 73 -17.44 -5.27 -4.06
C VAL A 73 -17.86 -6.70 -4.43
N LYS A 74 -16.89 -7.60 -4.65
CA LYS A 74 -17.16 -9.02 -4.95
C LYS A 74 -17.90 -9.73 -3.82
N GLU A 75 -17.61 -9.35 -2.57
CA GLU A 75 -18.28 -9.84 -1.37
C GLU A 75 -19.62 -9.14 -1.09
N ALA A 76 -20.10 -8.30 -2.02
CA ALA A 76 -21.31 -7.48 -1.86
C ALA A 76 -21.29 -6.56 -0.62
N GLY A 77 -20.09 -6.12 -0.22
CA GLY A 77 -19.90 -5.20 0.89
C GLY A 77 -20.49 -3.83 0.59
N GLU A 78 -21.34 -3.33 1.50
CA GLU A 78 -22.06 -2.07 1.33
C GLU A 78 -21.17 -0.84 1.52
N LYS A 79 -20.11 -0.97 2.32
CA LYS A 79 -19.22 0.12 2.70
C LYS A 79 -17.84 -0.39 3.11
N PHE A 80 -16.86 0.51 3.06
CA PHE A 80 -15.53 0.26 3.60
C PHE A 80 -14.92 1.54 4.18
N TYR A 81 -13.96 1.38 5.08
CA TYR A 81 -13.14 2.43 5.65
C TYR A 81 -11.76 2.46 5.02
N ILE A 82 -11.26 3.67 4.77
CA ILE A 82 -9.88 3.89 4.35
C ILE A 82 -9.26 5.07 5.09
N GLU A 83 -7.99 4.90 5.44
CA GLU A 83 -7.15 5.93 6.03
C GLU A 83 -5.84 5.99 5.27
N ILE A 84 -5.46 7.18 4.79
CA ILE A 84 -4.21 7.43 4.08
C ILE A 84 -3.55 8.64 4.73
N LEU A 85 -2.48 8.41 5.48
CA LEU A 85 -1.68 9.45 6.11
C LEU A 85 -0.37 9.64 5.37
N ALA A 86 -0.13 10.86 4.92
CA ALA A 86 1.14 11.24 4.31
C ALA A 86 2.19 11.43 5.41
N LYS A 87 3.35 10.81 5.25
CA LYS A 87 4.48 10.96 6.16
C LYS A 87 5.74 11.32 5.38
N SER A 88 6.57 12.16 5.96
CA SER A 88 7.90 12.43 5.41
C SER A 88 8.77 11.18 5.59
N GLY A 89 9.08 10.52 4.48
CA GLY A 89 10.01 9.42 4.43
C GLY A 89 11.43 9.97 4.41
N HIS A 90 12.15 9.76 5.49
CA HIS A 90 13.60 9.96 5.53
C HIS A 90 14.22 8.60 5.22
N ARG A 91 15.01 8.49 4.14
CA ARG A 91 15.86 7.30 3.99
C ARG A 91 16.85 7.35 5.14
N LYS A 92 16.61 6.54 6.17
CA LYS A 92 17.73 6.11 7.00
C LYS A 92 18.65 5.36 6.04
N ALA A 93 19.83 5.89 5.80
CA ALA A 93 20.92 5.09 5.27
C ALA A 93 20.91 3.80 6.08
N ARG A 94 20.78 2.66 5.41
CA ARG A 94 20.94 1.36 6.06
C ARG A 94 22.23 1.47 6.88
N PRO A 95 22.20 1.35 8.22
CA PRO A 95 23.46 1.24 8.93
C PRO A 95 24.17 0.06 8.28
N VAL A 96 25.38 0.30 7.80
CA VAL A 96 26.28 -0.76 7.35
C VAL A 96 26.70 -1.50 8.63
N ALA A 97 25.80 -2.35 9.12
CA ALA A 97 25.92 -3.31 10.21
C ALA A 97 24.56 -4.05 10.22
N GLU A 98 24.39 -5.27 9.74
CA GLU A 98 25.30 -6.40 9.59
C GLU A 98 25.44 -6.84 8.14
N ALA A 99 26.66 -6.79 7.64
CA ALA A 99 27.14 -7.71 6.63
C ALA A 99 28.03 -8.73 7.35
N GLU A 100 27.44 -9.66 8.12
CA GLU A 100 28.11 -10.87 8.63
C GLU A 100 27.10 -11.78 9.35
N ALA A 101 26.35 -12.61 8.60
CA ALA A 101 25.81 -13.90 9.04
C ALA A 101 25.02 -14.58 7.91
N ALA A 102 25.68 -14.88 6.78
CA ALA A 102 25.25 -15.92 5.85
C ALA A 102 26.42 -16.31 4.92
N ALA A 103 27.58 -16.57 5.51
CA ALA A 103 28.64 -17.33 4.87
C ALA A 103 28.58 -18.77 5.38
N GLU A 104 27.60 -19.53 4.92
CA GLU A 104 27.76 -20.99 4.82
C GLU A 104 26.80 -21.55 3.78
N SER A 105 27.28 -21.66 2.55
CA SER A 105 26.82 -22.70 1.63
C SER A 105 28.10 -23.43 1.22
N PRO A 106 28.42 -24.59 1.83
CA PRO A 106 29.59 -25.33 1.42
C PRO A 106 29.33 -25.83 0.00
N ALA A 107 30.26 -25.43 -0.86
CA ALA A 107 30.44 -25.95 -2.19
C ALA A 107 30.37 -27.48 -2.19
N ASN A 108 29.58 -28.04 -3.11
CA ASN A 108 29.83 -29.39 -3.57
C ASN A 108 29.55 -29.48 -5.07
N THR A 109 30.55 -29.07 -5.85
CA THR A 109 30.77 -29.60 -7.20
C THR A 109 32.09 -30.32 -7.19
N PRO A 110 32.11 -31.66 -7.14
CA PRO A 110 33.20 -32.41 -7.74
C PRO A 110 32.97 -32.43 -9.26
N THR A 111 33.66 -31.52 -9.92
CA THR A 111 34.23 -31.77 -11.25
C THR A 111 35.01 -33.08 -11.18
N ASN A 112 34.67 -34.06 -12.00
CA ASN A 112 35.71 -34.93 -12.56
C ASN A 112 35.51 -35.07 -14.07
N ALA A 113 36.62 -34.85 -14.75
CA ALA A 113 36.78 -34.84 -16.18
C ALA A 113 36.96 -36.26 -16.73
N SER A 114 36.68 -36.37 -18.03
CA SER A 114 37.05 -37.39 -19.02
C SER A 114 37.90 -38.59 -18.60
N SER A 115 37.45 -39.77 -19.01
CA SER A 115 38.14 -40.62 -19.98
C SER A 115 37.12 -41.43 -20.78
#